data_AF-A0A6N6VVJ7-F1
#
_entry.id   AF-A0A6N6VVJ7-F1
#
_cell.length_a   1.000
_cell.length_b   1.000
_cell.length_c   1.000
_cell.angle_alpha   90.00
_cell.angle_beta   90.00
_cell.angle_gamma   90.00
#
_symmetry.space_group_name_H-M   'P 1'
#
loop_
_entity.id
_entity.type
_entity.pdbx_description
1 polymer ?
#
loop_
_entity_poly.entity_id
_entity_poly.type
_entity_poly.pdbx_seq_one_letter_code
_entity_poly.pdbx_strand_id
1 'polypeptide(L)'
;MKIYSIPFCPFCYRVKLALHEKKIPKDLIEIEEIDLKNPPKDFIEINPNLTVPTLQIKGNDGFAESMIIVEYLNNLNTNTPNLYGNSNEEIAKNKVLIERISSEIIPALLGCFYANGSEVKFRKSLQKLPMVFEKLEELLEKINAPFFGGSSLNAVDICFAPFICYYLVANEFNSKIILPNSNTKAFNYFKNIQNHSYINELILSNEKFKNDTKEELIIDTEGTKYIKSSSRNLIKDIEEEVKILNERISLKNKGNKAILWKTNKNEKGPYIETTVQFKHYDEAIHAIQVICDLQETSDHHSHFVLENFNQIKVEVCTHQPTWGVTAMDIAFAETLSDSLK
;
A
#
# COMPACT_ATOMS: atom_id res chain seq x y z
N MET A 1 5.63 -20.42 24.63
CA MET A 1 5.46 -19.04 24.14
C MET A 1 4.43 -19.06 23.02
N LYS A 2 3.86 -17.92 22.65
CA LYS A 2 2.84 -17.84 21.59
C LYS A 2 3.07 -16.61 20.73
N ILE A 3 2.92 -16.74 19.42
CA ILE A 3 2.93 -15.63 18.46
C ILE A 3 1.51 -15.41 17.96
N TYR A 4 0.99 -14.22 18.23
CA TYR A 4 -0.23 -13.73 17.56
C TYR A 4 0.10 -13.28 16.15
N SER A 5 -0.60 -13.85 15.19
CA SER A 5 -0.42 -13.66 13.75
C SER A 5 -1.76 -13.36 13.09
N ILE A 6 -1.73 -12.83 11.88
CA ILE A 6 -2.87 -12.88 10.96
C ILE A 6 -2.44 -13.56 9.65
N PRO A 7 -3.37 -14.19 8.92
CA PRO A 7 -3.09 -14.74 7.60
C PRO A 7 -2.53 -13.68 6.69
N PHE A 8 -1.55 -14.05 5.85
CA PHE A 8 -1.00 -13.17 4.82
C PHE A 8 -0.54 -11.80 5.36
N CYS A 9 0.11 -11.78 6.52
CA CYS A 9 0.83 -10.61 6.97
C CYS A 9 2.34 -10.77 6.66
N PRO A 10 2.95 -9.86 5.87
CA PRO A 10 4.37 -9.95 5.53
C PRO A 10 5.26 -9.86 6.78
N PHE A 11 4.85 -9.10 7.79
CA PHE A 11 5.57 -9.00 9.06
C PHE A 11 5.49 -10.30 9.87
N CYS A 12 4.35 -10.99 9.86
CA CYS A 12 4.21 -12.31 10.48
C CYS A 12 5.05 -13.36 9.74
N TYR A 13 5.15 -13.26 8.41
CA TYR A 13 6.04 -14.12 7.62
C TYR A 13 7.51 -13.97 8.01
N ARG A 14 8.00 -12.77 8.37
CA ARG A 14 9.37 -12.62 8.91
C ARG A 14 9.61 -13.55 10.10
N VAL A 15 8.66 -13.59 11.03
CA VAL A 15 8.76 -14.44 12.22
C VAL A 15 8.66 -15.93 11.87
N LYS A 16 7.74 -16.30 10.95
CA LYS A 16 7.62 -17.69 10.46
C LYS A 16 8.89 -18.18 9.75
N LEU A 17 9.58 -17.31 9.02
CA LEU A 17 10.89 -17.61 8.42
C LEU A 17 11.97 -17.76 9.48
N ALA A 18 12.03 -16.88 10.48
CA ALA A 18 13.00 -17.01 11.57
C ALA A 18 12.81 -18.29 12.39
N LEU A 19 11.56 -18.69 12.69
CA LEU A 19 11.26 -19.96 13.34
C LEU A 19 11.80 -21.15 12.54
N HIS A 20 11.66 -21.12 11.22
CA HIS A 20 12.17 -22.15 10.31
C HIS A 20 13.70 -22.19 10.29
N GLU A 21 14.36 -21.06 10.06
CA GLU A 21 15.84 -21.00 10.00
C GLU A 21 16.49 -21.36 11.34
N LYS A 22 15.85 -21.00 12.46
CA LYS A 22 16.28 -21.37 13.81
C LYS A 22 15.87 -22.79 14.21
N LYS A 23 15.11 -23.50 13.36
CA LYS A 23 14.58 -24.85 13.60
C LYS A 23 13.88 -24.95 14.96
N ILE A 24 13.12 -23.92 15.31
CA ILE A 24 12.44 -23.85 16.60
C ILE A 24 11.29 -24.86 16.61
N PRO A 25 11.24 -25.79 17.58
CA PRO A 25 10.17 -26.77 17.67
C PRO A 25 8.79 -26.12 17.89
N LYS A 26 7.75 -26.66 17.24
CA LYS A 26 6.37 -26.15 17.31
C LYS A 26 5.75 -26.23 18.71
N ASP A 27 6.26 -27.12 19.55
CA ASP A 27 5.85 -27.27 20.96
C ASP A 27 6.45 -26.19 21.87
N LEU A 28 7.51 -25.48 21.44
CA LEU A 28 8.09 -24.37 22.19
C LEU A 28 7.32 -23.05 21.94
N ILE A 29 6.92 -22.83 20.69
CA ILE A 29 6.26 -21.61 20.24
C ILE A 29 5.06 -21.94 19.37
N GLU A 30 3.87 -21.63 19.89
CA GLU A 30 2.61 -21.72 19.16
C GLU A 30 2.42 -20.48 18.26
N ILE A 31 1.80 -20.65 17.09
CA ILE A 31 1.32 -19.54 16.27
C ILE A 31 -0.20 -19.55 16.33
N GLU A 32 -0.78 -18.49 16.90
CA GLU A 32 -2.22 -18.28 16.94
C GLU A 32 -2.60 -17.26 15.86
N GLU A 33 -3.40 -17.67 14.87
CA GLU A 33 -3.99 -16.74 13.90
C GLU A 33 -5.24 -16.11 14.52
N ILE A 34 -5.26 -14.77 14.63
CA ILE A 34 -6.33 -14.02 15.29
C ILE A 34 -7.13 -13.15 14.32
N ASP A 35 -8.33 -12.74 14.74
CA ASP A 35 -9.12 -11.70 14.06
C ASP A 35 -8.94 -10.36 14.80
N LEU A 36 -8.32 -9.37 14.13
CA LEU A 36 -8.12 -8.04 14.70
C LEU A 36 -9.42 -7.25 14.93
N LYS A 37 -10.54 -7.67 14.33
CA LYS A 37 -11.87 -7.09 14.62
C LYS A 37 -12.44 -7.60 15.93
N ASN A 38 -11.97 -8.75 16.41
CA ASN A 38 -12.37 -9.33 17.70
C ASN A 38 -11.14 -9.95 18.40
N PRO A 39 -10.18 -9.12 18.83
CA PRO A 39 -8.89 -9.60 19.33
C PRO A 39 -9.03 -10.30 20.70
N PRO A 40 -8.22 -11.35 20.98
CA PRO A 40 -8.13 -11.96 22.30
C PRO A 40 -7.72 -10.97 23.39
N LYS A 41 -8.24 -11.12 24.61
CA LYS A 41 -7.97 -10.19 25.72
C LYS A 41 -6.49 -10.13 26.10
N ASP A 42 -5.83 -11.29 26.15
CA ASP A 42 -4.41 -11.42 26.46
C ASP A 42 -3.53 -10.76 25.39
N PHE A 43 -3.92 -10.82 24.11
CA PHE A 43 -3.27 -10.06 23.05
C PHE A 43 -3.38 -8.54 23.26
N ILE A 44 -4.58 -8.03 23.59
CA ILE A 44 -4.81 -6.59 23.84
C ILE A 44 -3.96 -6.10 25.02
N GLU A 45 -3.87 -6.90 26.09
CA GLU A 45 -3.10 -6.56 27.29
C GLU A 45 -1.60 -6.48 27.01
N ILE A 46 -1.06 -7.33 26.12
CA ILE A 46 0.34 -7.31 25.71
C ILE A 46 0.62 -6.17 24.73
N ASN A 47 -0.24 -5.99 23.74
CA ASN A 47 -0.06 -5.01 22.67
C ASN A 47 -1.34 -4.19 22.42
N PRO A 48 -1.53 -3.06 23.12
CA PRO A 48 -2.71 -2.20 22.96
C PRO A 48 -2.77 -1.50 21.59
N ASN A 49 -1.68 -1.53 20.81
CA ASN A 49 -1.67 -1.01 19.44
C ASN A 49 -2.35 -1.97 18.45
N LEU A 50 -2.71 -3.19 18.88
CA LEU A 50 -3.40 -4.20 18.08
C LEU A 50 -2.65 -4.54 16.78
N THR A 51 -1.33 -4.55 16.83
CA THR A 51 -0.48 -4.90 15.70
C THR A 51 0.03 -6.33 15.79
N VAL A 52 0.30 -6.94 14.64
CA VAL A 52 0.92 -8.26 14.52
C VAL A 52 2.18 -8.18 13.65
N PRO A 53 3.17 -9.06 13.89
CA PRO A 53 3.21 -10.11 14.90
C PRO A 53 3.41 -9.57 16.32
N THR A 54 2.84 -10.26 17.31
CA THR A 54 3.08 -10.02 18.74
C THR A 54 3.48 -11.32 19.42
N LEU A 55 4.59 -11.34 20.15
CA LEU A 55 5.06 -12.49 20.92
C LEU A 55 4.62 -12.37 22.38
N GLN A 56 3.91 -13.39 22.87
CA GLN A 56 3.67 -13.64 24.28
C GLN A 56 4.72 -14.62 24.82
N ILE A 57 5.47 -14.18 25.84
CA ILE A 57 6.46 -15.01 26.51
C ILE A 57 5.78 -15.85 27.59
N LYS A 58 5.11 -15.20 28.55
CA LYS A 58 4.41 -15.85 29.67
C LYS A 58 3.35 -14.93 30.27
N GLY A 59 2.12 -15.44 30.44
CA GLY A 59 1.01 -14.63 30.96
C GLY A 59 0.80 -13.40 30.08
N ASN A 60 0.80 -12.21 30.68
CA ASN A 60 0.62 -10.95 29.96
C ASN A 60 1.94 -10.25 29.61
N ASP A 61 3.07 -10.97 29.67
CA ASP A 61 4.38 -10.46 29.26
C ASP A 61 4.70 -10.85 27.82
N GLY A 62 5.21 -9.89 27.05
CA GLY A 62 5.41 -10.02 25.63
C GLY A 62 5.77 -8.70 24.96
N PHE A 63 5.97 -8.74 23.65
CA PHE A 63 6.28 -7.55 22.85
C PHE A 63 5.91 -7.74 21.38
N ALA A 64 5.68 -6.61 20.71
CA ALA A 64 5.45 -6.54 19.28
C ALA A 64 6.74 -6.26 18.51
N GLU A 65 6.60 -5.95 17.21
CA GLU A 65 7.67 -5.67 16.24
C GLU A 65 8.36 -6.92 15.67
N SER A 66 8.12 -7.17 14.38
CA SER A 66 8.57 -8.40 13.71
C SER A 66 10.09 -8.61 13.81
N MET A 67 10.90 -7.56 13.66
CA MET A 67 12.36 -7.71 13.67
C MET A 67 12.93 -7.83 15.09
N ILE A 68 12.23 -7.28 16.09
CA ILE A 68 12.57 -7.51 17.51
C ILE A 68 12.26 -8.96 17.90
N ILE A 69 11.12 -9.49 17.43
CA ILE A 69 10.78 -10.90 17.59
C ILE A 69 11.81 -11.80 16.89
N VAL A 70 12.23 -11.49 15.66
CA VAL A 70 13.30 -12.22 14.95
C VAL A 70 14.60 -12.21 15.75
N GLU A 71 14.99 -11.07 16.34
CA GLU A 71 16.18 -10.96 17.19
C GLU A 71 16.06 -11.80 18.47
N TYR A 72 14.90 -11.79 19.12
CA TYR A 72 14.63 -12.63 20.28
C TYR A 72 14.75 -14.12 19.94
N LEU A 73 14.12 -14.57 18.84
CA LEU A 73 14.20 -15.95 18.37
C LEU A 73 15.62 -16.36 18.00
N ASN A 74 16.41 -15.43 17.45
CA ASN A 74 17.82 -15.67 17.14
C ASN A 74 18.64 -16.00 18.39
N ASN A 75 18.35 -15.33 19.50
CA ASN A 75 19.08 -15.45 20.77
C ASN A 75 18.63 -16.65 21.62
N LEU A 76 17.57 -17.36 21.22
CA LEU A 76 17.23 -18.65 21.83
C LEU A 76 18.35 -19.65 21.56
N ASN A 77 18.64 -20.49 22.56
CA ASN A 77 19.69 -21.49 22.45
C ASN A 77 19.26 -22.63 21.51
N THR A 78 19.54 -22.44 20.23
CA THR A 78 19.36 -23.44 19.18
C THR A 78 20.71 -23.81 18.60
N ASN A 79 20.88 -25.06 18.17
CA ASN A 79 22.10 -25.51 17.46
C ASN A 79 22.11 -25.03 15.98
N THR A 80 21.68 -23.79 15.73
CA THR A 80 21.65 -23.20 14.39
C THR A 80 22.48 -21.91 14.33
N PRO A 81 22.99 -21.53 13.15
CA PRO A 81 23.76 -20.30 13.01
C PRO A 81 23.04 -19.05 13.53
N ASN A 82 23.82 -18.03 13.87
CA ASN A 82 23.31 -16.71 14.23
C ASN A 82 22.83 -15.99 12.97
N LEU A 83 21.56 -15.57 12.95
CA LEU A 83 20.93 -14.86 11.82
C LEU A 83 21.50 -13.47 11.58
N TYR A 84 22.18 -12.87 12.53
CA TYR A 84 22.78 -11.53 12.40
C TYR A 84 24.29 -11.58 12.11
N GLY A 85 24.93 -12.74 12.23
CA GLY A 85 26.38 -12.92 12.04
C GLY A 85 27.09 -13.40 13.30
N ASN A 86 28.38 -13.72 13.17
CA ASN A 86 29.17 -14.37 14.22
C ASN A 86 30.12 -13.41 14.95
N SER A 87 30.27 -12.18 14.45
CA SER A 87 31.04 -11.12 15.09
C SER A 87 30.20 -9.86 15.34
N ASN A 88 30.60 -9.04 16.32
CA ASN A 88 29.94 -7.77 16.60
C ASN A 88 29.89 -6.86 15.37
N GLU A 89 30.92 -6.90 14.52
CA GLU A 89 30.99 -6.11 13.29
C GLU A 89 29.99 -6.61 12.24
N GLU A 90 29.89 -7.93 12.04
CA GLU A 90 28.90 -8.52 11.13
C GLU A 90 27.46 -8.22 11.59
N ILE A 91 27.19 -8.36 12.89
CA ILE A 91 25.90 -8.04 13.49
C ILE A 91 25.53 -6.58 13.21
N ALA A 92 26.45 -5.64 13.47
CA ALA A 92 26.22 -4.23 13.21
C ALA A 92 25.95 -3.95 11.71
N LYS A 93 26.75 -4.54 10.81
CA LYS A 93 26.57 -4.40 9.36
C LYS A 93 25.22 -4.93 8.89
N ASN A 94 24.80 -6.10 9.36
CA ASN A 94 23.52 -6.68 9.00
C ASN A 94 22.34 -5.86 9.55
N LYS A 95 22.45 -5.29 10.76
CA LYS A 95 21.43 -4.37 11.27
C LYS A 95 21.33 -3.10 10.43
N VAL A 96 22.44 -2.53 9.98
CA VAL A 96 22.43 -1.40 9.04
C VAL A 96 21.77 -1.77 7.71
N LEU A 97 22.04 -2.97 7.18
CA LEU A 97 21.38 -3.45 5.97
C LEU A 97 19.86 -3.61 6.15
N ILE A 98 19.41 -4.14 7.29
CA ILE A 98 17.99 -4.25 7.62
C ILE A 98 17.32 -2.87 7.59
N GLU A 99 17.94 -1.86 8.21
CA GLU A 99 17.42 -0.49 8.21
C GLU A 99 17.36 0.09 6.79
N ARG A 100 18.45 -0.03 6.02
CA ARG A 100 18.51 0.47 4.64
C ARG A 100 17.45 -0.19 3.75
N ILE A 101 17.30 -1.50 3.81
CA ILE A 101 16.26 -2.21 3.05
C ILE A 101 14.87 -1.73 3.48
N SER A 102 14.63 -1.57 4.79
CA SER A 102 13.35 -1.17 5.34
C SER A 102 12.97 0.26 4.97
N SER A 103 13.92 1.20 4.94
CA SER A 103 13.65 2.61 4.64
C SER A 103 13.76 2.97 3.17
N GLU A 104 14.65 2.30 2.43
CA GLU A 104 15.00 2.72 1.06
C GLU A 104 14.36 1.86 -0.03
N ILE A 105 14.03 0.59 0.26
CA ILE A 105 13.64 -0.40 -0.77
C ILE A 105 12.19 -0.87 -0.57
N ILE A 106 11.88 -1.42 0.60
CA ILE A 106 10.56 -1.99 0.92
C ILE A 106 9.41 -1.01 0.63
N PRO A 107 9.48 0.31 0.96
CA PRO A 107 8.34 1.20 0.78
C PRO A 107 7.87 1.35 -0.67
N ALA A 108 8.79 1.30 -1.65
CA ALA A 108 8.42 1.40 -3.07
C ALA A 108 7.77 0.11 -3.59
N LEU A 109 8.28 -1.05 -3.17
CA LEU A 109 7.69 -2.34 -3.52
C LEU A 109 6.30 -2.47 -2.88
N LEU A 110 6.17 -2.10 -1.60
CA LEU A 110 4.90 -2.04 -0.88
C LEU A 110 3.89 -1.14 -1.57
N GLY A 111 4.29 0.09 -1.94
CA GLY A 111 3.38 1.04 -2.58
C GLY A 111 2.90 0.61 -3.97
N CYS A 112 3.53 -0.39 -4.60
CA CYS A 112 3.03 -0.99 -5.83
C CYS A 112 1.87 -1.99 -5.60
N PHE A 113 1.65 -2.45 -4.36
CA PHE A 113 0.51 -3.33 -4.07
C PHE A 113 -0.44 -2.78 -2.99
N TYR A 114 0.05 -2.12 -1.93
CA TYR A 114 -0.76 -1.37 -0.97
C TYR A 114 -1.00 0.08 -1.41
N ALA A 115 -1.49 0.25 -2.63
CA ALA A 115 -1.92 1.57 -3.10
C ALA A 115 -3.31 1.95 -2.57
N ASN A 116 -4.07 0.99 -2.01
CA ASN A 116 -5.42 1.16 -1.48
C ASN A 116 -6.36 1.85 -2.48
N GLY A 117 -6.32 1.40 -3.74
CA GLY A 117 -7.09 1.98 -4.85
C GLY A 117 -6.56 3.32 -5.39
N SER A 118 -5.51 3.91 -4.82
CA SER A 118 -4.95 5.18 -5.31
C SER A 118 -4.01 4.99 -6.49
N GLU A 119 -4.44 5.42 -7.68
CA GLU A 119 -3.62 5.40 -8.89
C GLU A 119 -2.39 6.29 -8.72
N VAL A 120 -2.51 7.39 -7.96
CA VAL A 120 -1.40 8.32 -7.75
C VAL A 120 -0.33 7.72 -6.85
N LYS A 121 -0.73 7.09 -5.72
CA LYS A 121 0.22 6.36 -4.85
C LYS A 121 0.90 5.23 -5.61
N PHE A 122 0.13 4.49 -6.41
CA PHE A 122 0.65 3.42 -7.26
C PHE A 122 1.68 3.97 -8.26
N ARG A 123 1.34 5.00 -9.03
CA ARG A 123 2.24 5.63 -10.02
C ARG A 123 3.51 6.21 -9.39
N LYS A 124 3.40 6.88 -8.24
CA LYS A 124 4.56 7.39 -7.49
C LYS A 124 5.50 6.26 -7.06
N SER A 125 4.94 5.11 -6.69
CA SER A 125 5.71 3.93 -6.29
C SER A 125 6.41 3.30 -7.50
N LEU A 126 5.70 3.17 -8.63
CA LEU A 126 6.29 2.71 -9.89
C LEU A 126 7.48 3.56 -10.34
N GLN A 127 7.36 4.89 -10.24
CA GLN A 127 8.43 5.82 -10.62
C GLN A 127 9.71 5.67 -9.78
N LYS A 128 9.61 5.13 -8.56
CA LYS A 128 10.76 4.91 -7.67
C LYS A 128 11.47 3.58 -7.95
N LEU A 129 10.83 2.64 -8.65
CA LEU A 129 11.37 1.29 -8.85
C LEU A 129 12.76 1.25 -9.49
N PRO A 130 13.08 2.04 -10.55
CA PRO A 130 14.42 2.00 -11.14
C PRO A 130 15.52 2.34 -10.12
N MET A 131 15.33 3.42 -9.36
CA MET A 131 16.27 3.84 -8.31
C MET A 131 16.38 2.80 -7.18
N VAL A 132 15.26 2.18 -6.80
CA VAL A 132 15.24 1.15 -5.76
C VAL A 132 15.97 -0.11 -6.19
N PHE A 133 15.84 -0.51 -7.45
CA PHE A 133 16.59 -1.64 -8.00
C PHE A 133 18.07 -1.35 -8.15
N GLU A 134 18.47 -0.12 -8.50
CA GLU A 134 19.87 0.29 -8.50
C GLU A 134 20.47 0.22 -7.10
N LYS A 135 19.79 0.76 -6.09
CA LYS A 135 20.22 0.64 -4.68
C LYS A 135 20.33 -0.80 -4.22
N LEU A 136 19.37 -1.66 -4.58
CA LEU A 136 19.44 -3.08 -4.26
C LEU A 136 20.63 -3.75 -4.94
N GLU A 137 20.93 -3.38 -6.19
CA GLU A 137 22.11 -3.86 -6.90
C GLU A 137 23.39 -3.51 -6.15
N GLU A 138 23.58 -2.25 -5.75
CA GLU A 138 24.73 -1.78 -4.97
C GLU A 138 24.91 -2.55 -3.66
N LEU A 139 23.81 -2.87 -2.97
CA LEU A 139 23.84 -3.68 -1.74
C LEU A 139 24.31 -5.11 -2.01
N LEU A 140 23.94 -5.67 -3.16
CA LEU A 140 24.26 -7.04 -3.56
C LEU A 140 25.63 -7.16 -4.27
N GLU A 141 26.22 -6.07 -4.75
CA GLU A 141 27.51 -6.08 -5.46
C GLU A 141 28.60 -6.80 -4.69
N LYS A 142 28.65 -6.58 -3.37
CA LYS A 142 29.67 -7.18 -2.48
C LYS A 142 29.36 -8.62 -2.08
N ILE A 143 28.24 -9.16 -2.54
CA ILE A 143 27.73 -10.47 -2.16
C ILE A 143 27.89 -11.40 -3.37
N ASN A 144 28.67 -12.46 -3.19
CA ASN A 144 28.83 -13.50 -4.20
C ASN A 144 28.15 -14.80 -3.75
N ALA A 145 26.88 -14.69 -3.40
CA ALA A 145 26.08 -15.78 -2.87
C ALA A 145 24.59 -15.57 -3.19
N PRO A 146 23.75 -16.62 -3.08
CA PRO A 146 22.33 -16.51 -3.36
C PRO A 146 21.56 -15.51 -2.49
N PHE A 147 21.98 -15.35 -1.23
CA PHE A 147 21.31 -14.54 -0.21
C PHE A 147 22.30 -13.60 0.51
N PHE A 148 21.79 -12.61 1.25
CA PHE A 148 22.63 -11.80 2.15
C PHE A 148 23.31 -12.68 3.22
N GLY A 149 22.65 -13.75 3.64
CA GLY A 149 23.17 -14.79 4.53
C GLY A 149 24.10 -15.81 3.88
N GLY A 150 24.47 -15.65 2.62
CA GLY A 150 25.26 -16.63 1.89
C GLY A 150 24.38 -17.70 1.24
N SER A 151 24.52 -18.95 1.67
CA SER A 151 23.76 -20.11 1.15
C SER A 151 22.39 -20.29 1.80
N SER A 152 22.13 -19.59 2.91
CA SER A 152 20.89 -19.68 3.70
C SER A 152 20.42 -18.27 4.05
N LEU A 153 19.17 -18.14 4.48
CA LEU A 153 18.60 -16.84 4.83
C LEU A 153 19.19 -16.33 6.16
N ASN A 154 19.59 -15.07 6.21
CA ASN A 154 19.91 -14.37 7.45
C ASN A 154 18.79 -13.38 7.83
N ALA A 155 19.00 -12.57 8.87
CA ALA A 155 18.01 -11.59 9.32
C ALA A 155 17.72 -10.49 8.26
N VAL A 156 18.68 -10.16 7.40
CA VAL A 156 18.50 -9.23 6.27
C VAL A 156 17.55 -9.85 5.23
N ASP A 157 17.78 -11.11 4.88
CA ASP A 157 16.91 -11.84 3.95
C ASP A 157 15.50 -12.03 4.53
N ILE A 158 15.39 -12.44 5.80
CA ILE A 158 14.13 -12.60 6.52
C ILE A 158 13.34 -11.29 6.53
N CYS A 159 14.02 -10.15 6.75
CA CYS A 159 13.41 -8.83 6.71
C CYS A 159 12.75 -8.53 5.36
N PHE A 160 13.37 -8.97 4.26
CA PHE A 160 13.02 -8.55 2.91
C PHE A 160 12.12 -9.54 2.15
N ALA A 161 12.36 -10.84 2.31
CA ALA A 161 11.79 -11.91 1.50
C ALA A 161 10.25 -11.88 1.40
N PRO A 162 9.47 -11.62 2.47
CA PRO A 162 8.02 -11.54 2.35
C PRO A 162 7.59 -10.47 1.35
N PHE A 163 8.21 -9.28 1.35
CA PHE A 163 7.84 -8.18 0.47
C PHE A 163 8.16 -8.46 -0.99
N ILE A 164 9.23 -9.22 -1.26
CA ILE A 164 9.51 -9.72 -2.61
C ILE A 164 8.39 -10.67 -3.05
N CYS A 165 7.88 -11.53 -2.17
CA CYS A 165 6.80 -12.45 -2.53
C CYS A 165 5.53 -11.71 -2.96
N TYR A 166 5.11 -10.69 -2.21
CA TYR A 166 3.97 -9.84 -2.58
C TYR A 166 4.23 -9.14 -3.91
N TYR A 167 5.43 -8.59 -4.09
CA TYR A 167 5.80 -7.90 -5.31
C TYR A 167 5.78 -8.80 -6.56
N LEU A 168 6.25 -10.04 -6.43
CA LEU A 168 6.22 -11.04 -7.50
C LEU A 168 4.79 -11.40 -7.87
N VAL A 169 3.94 -11.70 -6.88
CA VAL A 169 2.51 -11.98 -7.12
C VAL A 169 1.81 -10.77 -7.73
N ALA A 170 2.14 -9.56 -7.29
CA ALA A 170 1.58 -8.34 -7.86
C ALA A 170 1.97 -8.14 -9.33
N ASN A 171 3.22 -8.45 -9.69
CA ASN A 171 3.68 -8.44 -11.07
C ASN A 171 2.96 -9.48 -11.95
N GLU A 172 2.56 -10.63 -11.41
CA GLU A 172 1.76 -11.64 -12.16
C GLU A 172 0.39 -11.09 -12.60
N PHE A 173 -0.22 -10.22 -11.80
CA PHE A 173 -1.54 -9.65 -12.08
C PHE A 173 -1.51 -8.26 -12.73
N ASN A 174 -0.40 -7.53 -12.62
CA ASN A 174 -0.28 -6.17 -13.14
C ASN A 174 1.06 -5.97 -13.85
N SER A 175 1.03 -6.00 -15.19
CA SER A 175 2.22 -5.85 -16.04
C SER A 175 2.89 -4.47 -15.97
N LYS A 176 2.28 -3.47 -15.33
CA LYS A 176 2.92 -2.16 -15.08
C LYS A 176 3.98 -2.24 -13.98
N ILE A 177 3.87 -3.21 -13.08
CA ILE A 177 4.87 -3.47 -12.03
C ILE A 177 6.06 -4.14 -12.72
N ILE A 178 7.21 -3.50 -12.76
CA ILE A 178 8.39 -4.01 -13.48
C ILE A 178 9.32 -4.80 -12.55
N LEU A 179 9.97 -5.85 -13.05
CA LEU A 179 11.01 -6.56 -12.29
C LEU A 179 12.39 -5.92 -12.52
N PRO A 180 13.39 -6.19 -11.66
CA PRO A 180 14.78 -5.85 -11.96
C PRO A 180 15.22 -6.46 -13.30
N ASN A 181 16.21 -5.85 -13.97
CA ASN A 181 16.72 -6.35 -15.24
C ASN A 181 17.34 -7.75 -15.06
N SER A 182 17.06 -8.67 -15.99
CA SER A 182 17.46 -10.09 -15.90
C SER A 182 18.97 -10.32 -15.72
N ASN A 183 19.81 -9.36 -16.10
CA ASN A 183 21.27 -9.47 -16.02
C ASN A 183 21.85 -8.95 -14.69
N THR A 184 21.01 -8.52 -13.74
CA THR A 184 21.46 -7.90 -12.48
C THR A 184 21.46 -8.89 -11.31
N LYS A 185 22.25 -8.62 -10.27
CA LYS A 185 22.22 -9.39 -9.02
C LYS A 185 20.87 -9.28 -8.32
N ALA A 186 20.21 -8.11 -8.40
CA ALA A 186 18.88 -7.90 -7.87
C ALA A 186 17.85 -8.87 -8.46
N PHE A 187 17.87 -9.11 -9.78
CA PHE A 187 16.99 -10.09 -10.41
C PHE A 187 17.29 -11.51 -9.93
N ASN A 188 18.57 -11.87 -9.86
CA ASN A 188 18.98 -13.19 -9.37
C ASN A 188 18.57 -13.39 -7.91
N TYR A 189 18.68 -12.38 -7.06
CA TYR A 189 18.21 -12.41 -5.68
C TYR A 189 16.70 -12.66 -5.60
N PHE A 190 15.90 -11.96 -6.41
CA PHE A 190 14.44 -12.19 -6.49
C PHE A 190 14.13 -13.64 -6.91
N LYS A 191 14.88 -14.18 -7.86
CA LYS A 191 14.74 -15.59 -8.28
C LYS A 191 15.14 -16.57 -7.19
N ASN A 192 16.19 -16.30 -6.44
CA ASN A 192 16.60 -17.14 -5.32
C ASN A 192 15.53 -17.17 -4.22
N ILE A 193 14.92 -16.03 -3.91
CA ILE A 193 13.78 -15.94 -2.99
C ILE A 193 12.57 -16.70 -3.53
N GLN A 194 12.22 -16.51 -4.81
CA GLN A 194 11.10 -17.22 -5.47
C GLN A 194 11.26 -18.75 -5.42
N ASN A 195 12.50 -19.22 -5.56
CA ASN A 195 12.85 -20.64 -5.62
C ASN A 195 13.21 -21.24 -4.26
N HIS A 196 13.26 -20.45 -3.19
CA HIS A 196 13.55 -20.97 -1.86
C HIS A 196 12.39 -21.85 -1.39
N SER A 197 12.66 -23.15 -1.18
CA SER A 197 11.62 -24.19 -1.00
C SER A 197 10.60 -23.83 0.08
N TYR A 198 11.06 -23.43 1.26
CA TYR A 198 10.16 -23.06 2.36
C TYR A 198 9.38 -21.77 2.10
N ILE A 199 9.96 -20.79 1.39
CA ILE A 199 9.23 -19.56 1.04
C ILE A 199 8.16 -19.88 0.01
N ASN A 200 8.48 -20.74 -0.95
CA ASN A 200 7.55 -21.18 -1.96
C ASN A 200 6.36 -21.92 -1.33
N GLU A 201 6.63 -22.89 -0.45
CA GLU A 201 5.59 -23.63 0.28
C GLU A 201 4.76 -22.71 1.19
N LEU A 202 5.42 -21.86 1.98
CA LEU A 202 4.76 -21.03 2.99
C LEU A 202 3.91 -19.90 2.37
N ILE A 203 4.39 -19.30 1.27
CA ILE A 203 3.83 -18.05 0.72
C ILE A 203 3.39 -18.24 -0.73
N LEU A 204 4.32 -18.50 -1.66
CA LEU A 204 4.07 -18.35 -3.10
C LEU A 204 3.22 -19.46 -3.73
N SER A 205 3.12 -20.63 -3.10
CA SER A 205 2.23 -21.71 -3.54
C SER A 205 0.82 -21.62 -2.94
N ASN A 206 0.61 -20.68 -2.01
CA ASN A 206 -0.67 -20.52 -1.35
C ASN A 206 -1.64 -19.76 -2.26
N GLU A 207 -2.61 -20.47 -2.84
CA GLU A 207 -3.59 -19.86 -3.75
C GLU A 207 -4.49 -18.82 -3.07
N LYS A 208 -4.78 -18.97 -1.78
CA LYS A 208 -5.54 -17.96 -1.04
C LYS A 208 -4.72 -16.67 -0.91
N PHE A 209 -3.43 -16.76 -0.61
CA PHE A 209 -2.54 -15.61 -0.61
C PHE A 209 -2.56 -14.86 -1.97
N LYS A 210 -2.46 -15.61 -3.08
CA LYS A 210 -2.49 -15.00 -4.42
C LYS A 210 -3.81 -14.31 -4.72
N ASN A 211 -4.93 -14.95 -4.38
CA ASN A 211 -6.26 -14.39 -4.61
C ASN A 211 -6.50 -13.14 -3.76
N ASP A 212 -6.16 -13.18 -2.47
CA ASP A 212 -6.30 -12.03 -1.57
C ASP A 212 -5.42 -10.85 -2.07
N THR A 213 -4.18 -11.14 -2.49
CA THR A 213 -3.28 -10.13 -3.09
C THR A 213 -3.86 -9.57 -4.40
N LYS A 214 -4.47 -10.41 -5.24
CA LYS A 214 -5.13 -9.98 -6.48
C LYS A 214 -6.29 -9.04 -6.18
N GLU A 215 -7.14 -9.36 -5.21
CA GLU A 215 -8.27 -8.51 -4.82
C GLU A 215 -7.80 -7.13 -4.34
N GLU A 216 -6.73 -7.06 -3.56
CA GLU A 216 -6.13 -5.78 -3.15
C GLU A 216 -5.52 -4.99 -4.33
N LEU A 217 -5.07 -5.68 -5.38
CA LEU A 217 -4.52 -5.09 -6.60
C LEU A 217 -5.58 -4.69 -7.63
N ILE A 218 -6.80 -5.23 -7.54
CA ILE A 218 -7.94 -4.77 -8.34
C ILE A 218 -8.31 -3.39 -7.81
N ILE A 219 -7.53 -2.42 -8.26
CA ILE A 219 -7.97 -1.06 -8.42
C ILE A 219 -9.16 -1.19 -9.38
N ASP A 220 -10.36 -0.82 -8.95
CA ASP A 220 -11.50 -0.64 -9.85
C ASP A 220 -11.17 0.53 -10.79
N THR A 221 -10.29 0.28 -11.75
CA THR A 221 -9.81 1.26 -12.73
C THR A 221 -10.81 1.33 -13.86
N GLU A 222 -11.98 1.92 -13.62
CA GLU A 222 -12.36 3.00 -14.52
C GLU A 222 -11.47 4.20 -14.16
N GLY A 223 -10.21 4.10 -14.63
CA GLY A 223 -9.06 4.84 -14.13
C GLY A 223 -9.34 6.33 -13.98
N THR A 224 -8.65 6.94 -13.03
CA THR A 224 -8.72 8.37 -12.75
C THR A 224 -8.65 9.10 -14.10
N LYS A 225 -9.80 9.59 -14.54
CA LYS A 225 -9.93 10.15 -15.88
C LYS A 225 -9.07 11.41 -15.89
N TYR A 226 -8.07 11.43 -16.76
CA TYR A 226 -7.22 12.61 -16.90
C TYR A 226 -7.98 13.67 -17.69
N ILE A 227 -8.03 14.89 -17.15
CA ILE A 227 -8.55 16.05 -17.87
C ILE A 227 -7.47 16.53 -18.83
N LYS A 228 -7.52 16.10 -20.09
CA LYS A 228 -6.62 16.60 -21.13
C LYS A 228 -7.06 17.99 -21.58
N SER A 229 -6.17 18.97 -21.37
CA SER A 229 -6.18 20.27 -22.07
C SER A 229 -7.54 20.99 -22.11
N SER A 230 -8.07 21.34 -20.93
CA SER A 230 -9.17 22.30 -20.83
C SER A 230 -8.63 23.71 -20.59
N SER A 231 -9.29 24.71 -21.18
CA SER A 231 -8.88 26.11 -21.02
C SER A 231 -9.06 26.58 -19.58
N ARG A 232 -8.08 27.33 -19.05
CA ARG A 232 -8.18 28.05 -17.76
C ARG A 232 -8.94 29.39 -17.89
N ASN A 233 -9.61 29.62 -19.03
CA ASN A 233 -10.43 30.81 -19.24
C ASN A 233 -11.70 30.75 -18.39
N LEU A 234 -12.06 31.89 -17.81
CA LEU A 234 -13.32 32.05 -17.10
C LEU A 234 -14.51 31.88 -18.05
N ILE A 235 -15.50 31.13 -17.56
CA ILE A 235 -16.80 30.97 -18.20
C ILE A 235 -17.65 32.22 -17.91
N LYS A 236 -18.26 32.78 -18.96
CA LYS A 236 -19.14 33.94 -18.83
C LYS A 236 -20.53 33.57 -18.32
N ASP A 237 -21.08 32.48 -18.84
CA ASP A 237 -22.40 31.95 -18.48
C ASP A 237 -22.25 30.61 -17.76
N ILE A 238 -22.04 30.70 -16.44
CA ILE A 238 -21.78 29.52 -15.60
C ILE A 238 -23.05 28.67 -15.49
N GLU A 239 -24.23 29.28 -15.51
CA GLU A 239 -25.51 28.56 -15.37
C GLU A 239 -25.77 27.65 -16.57
N GLU A 240 -25.55 28.14 -17.80
CA GLU A 240 -25.72 27.32 -19.00
C GLU A 240 -24.69 26.19 -19.07
N GLU A 241 -23.42 26.44 -18.71
CA GLU A 241 -22.40 25.40 -18.70
C GLU A 241 -22.67 24.31 -17.65
N VAL A 242 -23.17 24.68 -16.46
CA VAL A 242 -23.59 23.70 -15.43
C VAL A 242 -24.80 22.89 -15.88
N LYS A 243 -25.73 23.49 -16.64
CA LYS A 243 -26.84 22.76 -17.23
C LYS A 243 -26.36 21.73 -18.25
N ILE A 244 -25.48 22.14 -19.19
CA ILE A 244 -24.86 21.24 -20.18
C ILE A 244 -24.06 20.12 -19.49
N LEU A 245 -23.34 20.44 -18.42
CA LEU A 245 -22.63 19.46 -17.58
C LEU A 245 -23.60 18.40 -17.02
N ASN A 246 -24.69 18.84 -16.39
CA ASN A 246 -25.67 17.93 -15.79
C ASN A 246 -26.39 17.08 -16.86
N GLU A 247 -26.64 17.61 -18.06
CA GLU A 247 -27.17 16.84 -19.20
C GLU A 247 -26.19 15.74 -19.63
N ARG A 248 -24.90 16.06 -19.77
CA ARG A 248 -23.85 15.08 -20.09
C ARG A 248 -23.75 13.97 -19.05
N ILE A 249 -23.74 14.33 -17.77
CA ILE A 249 -23.71 13.37 -16.65
C ILE A 249 -24.95 12.46 -16.71
N SER A 250 -26.13 13.04 -16.93
CA SER A 250 -27.39 12.29 -16.99
C SER A 250 -27.45 11.31 -18.17
N LEU A 251 -26.96 11.71 -19.35
CA LEU A 251 -26.90 10.84 -20.54
C LEU A 251 -26.01 9.61 -20.32
N LYS A 252 -24.91 9.77 -19.58
CA LYS A 252 -24.02 8.67 -19.20
C LYS A 252 -24.64 7.75 -18.13
N ASN A 253 -25.65 8.21 -17.38
CA ASN A 253 -26.18 7.54 -16.18
C ASN A 253 -27.58 6.93 -16.38
N LYS A 254 -27.71 5.98 -17.30
CA LYS A 254 -28.96 5.21 -17.45
C LYS A 254 -29.16 4.24 -16.28
N GLY A 255 -29.62 4.73 -15.12
CA GLY A 255 -30.17 3.88 -14.04
C GLY A 255 -29.77 4.23 -12.60
N ASN A 256 -28.72 5.03 -12.38
CA ASN A 256 -28.27 5.42 -11.04
C ASN A 256 -28.64 6.88 -10.71
N LYS A 257 -28.69 7.23 -9.41
CA LYS A 257 -28.89 8.61 -8.93
C LYS A 257 -27.75 9.49 -9.50
N ALA A 258 -28.06 10.30 -10.51
CA ALA A 258 -27.07 11.16 -11.15
C ALA A 258 -26.60 12.25 -10.16
N ILE A 259 -25.28 12.41 -10.04
CA ILE A 259 -24.66 13.52 -9.33
C ILE A 259 -25.07 14.83 -10.03
N LEU A 260 -25.59 15.78 -9.26
CA LEU A 260 -26.09 17.05 -9.77
C LEU A 260 -25.22 18.20 -9.28
N TRP A 261 -24.74 19.02 -10.21
CA TRP A 261 -23.98 20.24 -9.92
C TRP A 261 -24.88 21.45 -9.91
N LYS A 262 -24.56 22.41 -9.03
CA LYS A 262 -25.26 23.68 -8.89
C LYS A 262 -24.27 24.84 -8.92
N THR A 263 -24.73 25.99 -9.39
CA THR A 263 -24.00 27.25 -9.24
C THR A 263 -24.28 27.85 -7.87
N ASN A 264 -23.25 28.39 -7.23
CA ASN A 264 -23.38 29.11 -5.96
C ASN A 264 -22.36 30.27 -5.95
N LYS A 265 -22.43 31.15 -4.95
CA LYS A 265 -21.57 32.34 -4.83
C LYS A 265 -21.28 32.65 -3.37
N ASN A 266 -20.04 33.03 -3.10
CA ASN A 266 -19.63 33.58 -1.81
C ASN A 266 -19.10 35.01 -1.98
N GLU A 267 -18.54 35.58 -0.91
CA GLU A 267 -17.98 36.94 -0.90
C GLU A 267 -16.87 37.15 -1.94
N LYS A 268 -16.16 36.09 -2.32
CA LYS A 268 -15.03 36.15 -3.26
C LYS A 268 -15.45 35.95 -4.72
N GLY A 269 -16.53 35.20 -4.98
CA GLY A 269 -17.11 35.07 -6.31
C GLY A 269 -17.89 33.76 -6.52
N PRO A 270 -18.24 33.43 -7.78
CA PRO A 270 -19.02 32.24 -8.10
C PRO A 270 -18.18 30.97 -7.99
N TYR A 271 -18.83 29.85 -7.69
CA TYR A 271 -18.28 28.50 -7.71
C TYR A 271 -19.38 27.50 -8.11
N ILE A 272 -18.98 26.28 -8.43
CA ILE A 272 -19.92 25.17 -8.62
C ILE A 272 -19.78 24.18 -7.47
N GLU A 273 -20.88 23.57 -7.07
CA GLU A 273 -20.89 22.60 -5.98
C GLU A 273 -21.74 21.38 -6.30
N THR A 274 -21.40 20.26 -5.66
CA THR A 274 -22.25 19.07 -5.59
C THR A 274 -22.19 18.46 -4.20
N THR A 275 -23.19 17.63 -3.89
CA THR A 275 -23.26 16.88 -2.64
C THR A 275 -23.60 15.44 -2.95
N VAL A 276 -22.74 14.52 -2.53
CA VAL A 276 -22.90 13.08 -2.76
C VAL A 276 -23.13 12.38 -1.42
N GLN A 277 -24.20 11.60 -1.35
CA GLN A 277 -24.56 10.82 -0.18
C GLN A 277 -24.22 9.35 -0.43
N PHE A 278 -23.36 8.81 0.43
CA PHE A 278 -22.96 7.41 0.43
C PHE A 278 -23.78 6.62 1.45
N LYS A 279 -23.91 5.32 1.19
CA LYS A 279 -24.68 4.42 2.08
C LYS A 279 -23.88 4.10 3.34
N HIS A 280 -22.56 3.97 3.19
CA HIS A 280 -21.65 3.58 4.25
C HIS A 280 -20.43 4.53 4.34
N TYR A 281 -19.77 4.56 5.50
CA TYR A 281 -18.62 5.46 5.76
C TYR A 281 -17.40 5.11 4.90
N ASP A 282 -17.14 3.82 4.69
CA ASP A 282 -16.06 3.30 3.86
C ASP A 282 -16.20 3.73 2.39
N GLU A 283 -17.42 3.74 1.85
CA GLU A 283 -17.71 4.30 0.52
C GLU A 283 -17.32 5.79 0.42
N ALA A 284 -17.62 6.58 1.47
CA ALA A 284 -17.24 7.99 1.52
C ALA A 284 -15.71 8.18 1.64
N ILE A 285 -15.02 7.35 2.43
CA ILE A 285 -13.55 7.38 2.49
C ILE A 285 -12.93 7.03 1.14
N HIS A 286 -13.48 6.07 0.41
CA HIS A 286 -13.04 5.76 -0.94
C HIS A 286 -13.24 6.96 -1.89
N ALA A 287 -14.40 7.60 -1.86
CA ALA A 287 -14.69 8.80 -2.63
C ALA A 287 -13.73 9.97 -2.33
N ILE A 288 -13.32 10.16 -1.07
CA ILE A 288 -12.28 11.15 -0.72
C ILE A 288 -10.95 10.82 -1.42
N GLN A 289 -10.55 9.55 -1.47
CA GLN A 289 -9.33 9.13 -2.15
C GLN A 289 -9.40 9.42 -3.65
N VAL A 290 -10.55 9.16 -4.28
CA VAL A 290 -10.82 9.49 -5.69
C VAL A 290 -10.71 11.00 -5.94
N ILE A 291 -11.32 11.83 -5.08
CA ILE A 291 -11.20 13.30 -5.17
C ILE A 291 -9.73 13.72 -5.07
N CYS A 292 -9.00 13.22 -4.07
CA CYS A 292 -7.59 13.55 -3.87
C CYS A 292 -6.73 13.18 -5.09
N ASP A 293 -6.94 11.99 -5.66
CA ASP A 293 -6.21 11.49 -6.82
C ASP A 293 -6.53 12.31 -8.07
N LEU A 294 -7.79 12.67 -8.29
CA LEU A 294 -8.18 13.52 -9.41
C LEU A 294 -7.56 14.91 -9.30
N GLN A 295 -7.54 15.50 -8.09
CA GLN A 295 -6.90 16.79 -7.88
C GLN A 295 -5.40 16.76 -8.19
N GLU A 296 -4.72 15.71 -7.73
CA GLU A 296 -3.29 15.57 -7.96
C GLU A 296 -2.95 15.28 -9.43
N THR A 297 -3.77 14.49 -10.14
CA THR A 297 -3.54 14.19 -11.56
C THR A 297 -3.89 15.33 -12.51
N SER A 298 -4.81 16.22 -12.11
CA SER A 298 -5.28 17.33 -12.94
C SER A 298 -4.62 18.68 -12.65
N ASP A 299 -3.74 18.77 -11.64
CA ASP A 299 -3.20 20.05 -11.14
C ASP A 299 -4.32 21.06 -10.87
N HIS A 300 -5.41 20.57 -10.27
CA HIS A 300 -6.62 21.33 -10.04
C HIS A 300 -7.19 20.97 -8.68
N HIS A 301 -7.54 21.98 -7.87
CA HIS A 301 -7.94 21.76 -6.49
C HIS A 301 -9.42 22.07 -6.31
N SER A 302 -10.11 21.22 -5.56
CA SER A 302 -11.46 21.45 -5.05
C SER A 302 -11.41 21.63 -3.54
N HIS A 303 -12.40 22.33 -2.99
CA HIS A 303 -12.67 22.30 -1.57
C HIS A 303 -13.70 21.20 -1.32
N PHE A 304 -13.46 20.30 -0.37
CA PHE A 304 -14.46 19.31 -0.01
C PHE A 304 -14.56 19.12 1.50
N VAL A 305 -15.75 18.76 1.96
CA VAL A 305 -16.08 18.52 3.38
C VAL A 305 -16.80 17.19 3.50
N LEU A 306 -16.32 16.34 4.42
CA LEU A 306 -17.03 15.13 4.85
C LEU A 306 -17.99 15.50 5.99
N GLU A 307 -19.29 15.52 5.68
CA GLU A 307 -20.37 15.74 6.63
C GLU A 307 -20.98 14.41 7.05
N ASN A 308 -21.37 14.28 8.32
CA ASN A 308 -22.10 13.12 8.85
C ASN A 308 -21.46 11.75 8.54
N PHE A 309 -20.14 11.70 8.34
CA PHE A 309 -19.35 10.51 8.01
C PHE A 309 -19.66 9.83 6.66
N ASN A 310 -20.77 10.15 5.99
CA ASN A 310 -21.13 9.50 4.72
C ASN A 310 -21.66 10.46 3.66
N GLN A 311 -21.49 11.77 3.85
CA GLN A 311 -21.91 12.78 2.89
C GLN A 311 -20.71 13.64 2.52
N ILE A 312 -20.43 13.80 1.24
CA ILE A 312 -19.32 14.66 0.78
C ILE A 312 -19.91 15.83 0.01
N LYS A 313 -19.60 17.04 0.48
CA LYS A 313 -19.82 18.27 -0.29
C LYS A 313 -18.52 18.61 -1.02
N VAL A 314 -18.60 18.89 -2.32
CA VAL A 314 -17.45 19.31 -3.15
C VAL A 314 -17.77 20.65 -3.79
N GLU A 315 -16.83 21.59 -3.70
CA GLU A 315 -16.87 22.93 -4.28
C GLU A 315 -15.67 23.11 -5.20
N VAL A 316 -15.91 23.60 -6.41
CA VAL A 316 -14.88 23.75 -7.45
C VAL A 316 -14.91 25.17 -8.00
N CYS A 317 -13.76 25.85 -7.96
CA CYS A 317 -13.53 27.14 -8.61
C CYS A 317 -12.03 27.43 -8.72
N THR A 318 -11.67 28.31 -9.66
CA THR A 318 -10.31 28.79 -9.88
C THR A 318 -10.10 30.14 -9.19
N HIS A 319 -8.97 30.30 -8.49
CA HIS A 319 -8.62 31.52 -7.76
C HIS A 319 -7.53 32.38 -8.42
N GLN A 320 -6.91 31.89 -9.51
CA GLN A 320 -5.79 32.54 -10.20
C GLN A 320 -6.03 32.60 -11.72
N PRO A 321 -5.88 33.77 -12.38
CA PRO A 321 -5.50 35.08 -11.82
C PRO A 321 -6.66 35.84 -11.14
N THR A 322 -7.91 35.39 -11.31
CA THR A 322 -9.12 36.02 -10.76
C THR A 322 -10.13 34.95 -10.39
N TRP A 323 -10.95 35.20 -9.36
CA TRP A 323 -11.94 34.24 -8.88
C TRP A 323 -13.02 33.94 -9.92
N GLY A 324 -13.27 32.67 -10.19
CA GLY A 324 -14.46 32.24 -10.93
C GLY A 324 -14.39 30.78 -11.36
N VAL A 325 -15.31 30.40 -12.26
CA VAL A 325 -15.41 29.04 -12.80
C VAL A 325 -14.86 29.05 -14.22
N THR A 326 -14.02 28.08 -14.54
CA THR A 326 -13.34 27.90 -15.82
C THR A 326 -13.84 26.63 -16.51
N ALA A 327 -13.50 26.47 -17.79
CA ALA A 327 -13.76 25.22 -18.49
C ALA A 327 -13.03 24.01 -17.86
N MET A 328 -11.90 24.26 -17.18
CA MET A 328 -11.20 23.24 -16.39
C MET A 328 -12.03 22.80 -15.18
N ASP A 329 -12.66 23.73 -14.46
CA ASP A 329 -13.53 23.43 -13.32
C ASP A 329 -14.73 22.56 -13.76
N ILE A 330 -15.34 22.86 -14.92
CA ILE A 330 -16.43 22.05 -15.49
C ILE A 330 -15.96 20.65 -15.92
N ALA A 331 -14.80 20.55 -16.55
CA ALA A 331 -14.24 19.26 -16.95
C ALA A 331 -13.85 18.42 -15.72
N PHE A 332 -13.37 19.05 -14.65
CA PHE A 332 -13.12 18.41 -13.37
C PHE A 332 -14.40 17.90 -12.73
N ALA A 333 -15.44 18.73 -12.68
CA ALA A 333 -16.74 18.33 -12.18
C ALA A 333 -17.35 17.14 -12.95
N GLU A 334 -17.26 17.14 -14.29
CA GLU A 334 -17.73 16.02 -15.12
C GLU A 334 -16.96 14.73 -14.80
N THR A 335 -15.64 14.86 -14.74
CA THR A 335 -14.75 13.74 -14.51
C THR A 335 -14.95 13.14 -13.12
N LEU A 336 -15.04 14.00 -12.10
CA LEU A 336 -15.33 13.58 -10.74
C LEU A 336 -16.68 12.87 -10.63
N SER A 337 -17.69 13.39 -11.34
CA SER A 337 -19.02 12.76 -11.37
C SER A 337 -19.02 11.40 -12.04
N ASP A 338 -18.11 11.19 -12.98
CA ASP A 338 -17.88 9.89 -13.60
C ASP A 338 -17.18 8.91 -12.64
N SER A 339 -16.22 9.39 -11.84
CA SER A 339 -15.43 8.56 -10.91
C SER A 339 -16.11 8.26 -9.56
N LEU A 340 -17.13 9.02 -9.16
CA LEU A 340 -17.86 8.83 -7.89
C LEU A 340 -19.13 7.96 -8.02
N LYS A 341 -19.33 7.33 -9.18
CA LYS A 341 -20.43 6.36 -9.40
C LYS A 341 -20.10 5.04 -8.75
#